data_AF-A0A7X7KAL5-F1
#
_entry.id   AF-A0A7X7KAL5-F1
#
_cell.length_a   1.000
_cell.length_b   1.000
_cell.length_c   1.000
_cell.angle_alpha   90.00
_cell.angle_beta   90.00
_cell.angle_gamma   90.00
#
_symmetry.space_group_name_H-M   'P 1'
#
loop_
_entity.id
_entity.type
_entity.pdbx_description
1 polymer ?
#
loop_
_entity_poly.entity_id
_entity_poly.type
_entity_poly.pdbx_seq_one_letter_code
_entity_poly.pdbx_strand_id
1 'polypeptide(L)'
;TGHLHERLAWSVAQAPELGRWRSAVTELITRLGELAELPRLQRVHGDLHLGQLLRSPETWFVLDFEGEPMMSLADRALPGLALRDVAGILRSFDYVAARAGADESWTLAARAAFLGAYRRQVPSAATREAALVLRAFEVDKALYEVVYETQNRPRWAEIPLRALHRLVGSPHGGPGGGRVGA
;
A
#
# COMPACT_ATOMS: atom_id res chain seq x y z
N THR A 1 -9.75 -1.92 11.45
CA THR A 1 -10.51 -1.64 10.20
C THR A 1 -11.02 -0.20 10.12
N GLY A 2 -11.39 0.46 11.24
CA GLY A 2 -11.90 1.85 11.27
C GLY A 2 -11.07 2.88 10.48
N HIS A 3 -9.75 2.90 10.68
CA HIS A 3 -8.84 3.80 9.95
C HIS A 3 -8.98 3.69 8.41
N LEU A 4 -9.08 2.48 7.85
CA LEU A 4 -9.19 2.31 6.39
C LEU A 4 -10.58 2.74 5.87
N HIS A 5 -11.63 2.62 6.70
CA HIS A 5 -12.94 3.22 6.36
C HIS A 5 -12.84 4.75 6.30
N GLU A 6 -12.20 5.37 7.28
CA GLU A 6 -11.98 6.82 7.33
C GLU A 6 -11.12 7.29 6.16
N ARG A 7 -10.02 6.58 5.86
CA ARG A 7 -9.18 6.86 4.68
C ARG A 7 -9.98 6.79 3.38
N LEU A 8 -10.80 5.75 3.20
CA LEU A 8 -11.62 5.62 2.00
C LEU A 8 -12.64 6.77 1.90
N ALA A 9 -13.33 7.09 2.99
CA ALA A 9 -14.29 8.19 3.00
C ALA A 9 -13.63 9.54 2.69
N TRP A 10 -12.53 9.84 3.37
CA TRP A 10 -11.74 11.06 3.15
C TRP A 10 -11.21 11.14 1.72
N SER A 11 -10.61 10.08 1.21
CA SER A 11 -10.00 10.09 -0.13
C SER A 11 -11.05 10.30 -1.23
N VAL A 12 -12.23 9.67 -1.14
CA VAL A 12 -13.33 9.92 -2.08
C VAL A 12 -13.89 11.34 -1.96
N ALA A 13 -13.88 11.94 -0.77
CA ALA A 13 -14.30 13.34 -0.61
C ALA A 13 -13.31 14.32 -1.28
N GLN A 14 -12.01 14.00 -1.29
CA GLN A 14 -10.96 14.83 -1.89
C GLN A 14 -10.77 14.58 -3.39
N ALA A 15 -10.99 13.34 -3.84
CA ALA A 15 -10.84 12.89 -5.22
C ALA A 15 -12.04 11.99 -5.60
N PRO A 16 -13.18 12.57 -6.05
CA PRO A 16 -14.42 11.85 -6.29
C PRO A 16 -14.31 10.66 -7.25
N GLU A 17 -13.34 10.69 -8.17
CA GLU A 17 -13.01 9.59 -9.08
C GLU A 17 -12.61 8.30 -8.37
N LEU A 18 -12.13 8.36 -7.12
CA LEU A 18 -11.86 7.20 -6.28
C LEU A 18 -13.13 6.42 -5.90
N GLY A 19 -14.31 7.05 -6.03
CA GLY A 19 -15.60 6.43 -5.76
C GLY A 19 -15.81 5.12 -6.51
N ARG A 20 -15.18 4.95 -7.68
CA ARG A 20 -15.24 3.72 -8.49
C ARG A 20 -14.64 2.48 -7.82
N TRP A 21 -13.76 2.65 -6.83
CA TRP A 21 -13.20 1.54 -6.04
C TRP A 21 -13.86 1.35 -4.68
N ARG A 22 -14.85 2.17 -4.32
CA ARG A 22 -15.49 2.12 -2.99
C ARG A 22 -15.94 0.70 -2.63
N SER A 23 -16.66 0.03 -3.52
CA SER A 23 -17.16 -1.33 -3.27
C SER A 23 -16.01 -2.33 -3.04
N ALA A 24 -14.98 -2.32 -3.90
CA ALA A 24 -13.86 -3.24 -3.80
C ALA A 24 -13.00 -3.01 -2.54
N VAL A 25 -12.79 -1.74 -2.15
CA VAL A 25 -12.09 -1.41 -0.90
C VAL A 25 -12.96 -1.76 0.31
N THR A 26 -14.28 -1.56 0.26
CA THR A 26 -15.19 -2.00 1.33
C THR A 26 -15.16 -3.52 1.50
N GLU A 27 -15.15 -4.31 0.42
CA GLU A 27 -15.00 -5.76 0.50
C GLU A 27 -13.68 -6.17 1.17
N LEU A 28 -12.57 -5.50 0.80
CA LEU A 28 -11.28 -5.71 1.46
C LEU A 28 -11.38 -5.41 2.97
N ILE A 29 -12.04 -4.33 3.37
CA ILE A 29 -12.21 -3.99 4.78
C ILE A 29 -13.07 -5.03 5.51
N THR A 30 -14.16 -5.51 4.89
CA THR A 30 -14.99 -6.59 5.45
C THR A 30 -14.16 -7.84 5.73
N ARG A 31 -13.38 -8.29 4.74
CA ARG A 31 -12.50 -9.46 4.88
C ARG A 31 -11.43 -9.29 5.95
N LEU A 32 -10.93 -8.07 6.15
CA LEU A 32 -10.01 -7.77 7.27
C LEU A 32 -10.70 -7.87 8.62
N GLY A 33 -11.99 -7.50 8.70
CA GLY A 33 -12.79 -7.60 9.92
C GLY A 33 -13.11 -9.04 10.32
N GLU A 34 -13.01 -9.98 9.38
CA GLU A 34 -13.22 -11.42 9.60
C GLU A 34 -11.96 -12.15 10.08
N LEU A 35 -10.81 -11.47 10.15
CA LEU A 35 -9.57 -12.07 10.64
C LEU A 35 -9.69 -12.37 12.14
N ALA A 36 -9.55 -13.64 12.51
CA ALA A 36 -9.53 -14.08 13.91
C ALA A 36 -8.30 -13.56 14.66
N GLU A 37 -7.16 -13.47 13.98
CA GLU A 37 -5.90 -13.02 14.56
C GLU A 37 -5.16 -12.08 13.60
N LEU A 38 -4.51 -11.08 14.18
CA LEU A 38 -3.58 -10.20 13.47
C LEU A 38 -2.13 -10.66 13.71
N PRO A 39 -1.21 -10.35 12.78
CA PRO A 39 0.20 -10.53 13.05
C PRO A 39 0.62 -9.78 14.33
N ARG A 40 1.68 -10.26 14.98
CA ARG A 40 2.17 -9.68 16.23
C ARG A 40 2.54 -8.20 16.05
N LEU A 41 2.04 -7.35 16.94
CA LEU A 41 2.44 -5.94 17.02
C LEU A 41 3.88 -5.80 17.54
N GLN A 42 4.61 -4.84 16.99
CA GLN A 42 5.98 -4.51 17.37
C GLN A 42 6.29 -3.04 17.08
N ARG A 43 7.45 -2.54 17.52
CA ARG A 43 7.92 -1.24 17.02
C ARG A 43 8.22 -1.35 15.52
N VAL A 44 7.82 -0.33 14.78
CA VAL A 44 7.98 -0.22 13.33
C VAL A 44 8.66 1.11 13.02
N HIS A 45 9.18 1.25 11.80
CA HIS A 45 9.69 2.53 11.31
C HIS A 45 8.53 3.52 11.11
N GLY A 46 7.38 3.06 10.61
CA GLY A 46 6.15 3.85 10.51
C GLY A 46 6.03 4.68 9.23
N ASP A 47 7.16 5.13 8.68
CA ASP A 47 7.25 5.80 7.36
C ASP A 47 8.37 5.24 6.46
N LEU A 48 8.49 3.91 6.35
CA LEU A 48 9.59 3.33 5.59
C LEU A 48 9.36 3.44 4.07
N HIS A 49 10.34 3.98 3.35
CA HIS A 49 10.41 3.96 1.89
C HIS A 49 11.88 3.94 1.43
N LEU A 50 12.14 3.69 0.13
CA LEU A 50 13.52 3.60 -0.41
C LEU A 50 14.39 4.84 -0.16
N GLY A 51 13.78 6.02 0.04
CA GLY A 51 14.51 7.25 0.39
C GLY A 51 15.13 7.22 1.79
N GLN A 52 14.66 6.32 2.66
CA GLN A 52 15.17 6.10 4.01
C GLN A 52 16.21 4.98 4.09
N LEU A 53 16.63 4.43 2.94
CA LEU A 53 17.63 3.38 2.88
C LEU A 53 18.94 3.92 2.29
N LEU A 54 20.04 3.67 3.00
CA LEU A 54 21.40 3.86 2.48
C LEU A 54 22.09 2.52 2.30
N ARG A 55 22.95 2.43 1.28
CA ARG A 55 23.71 1.23 0.95
C ARG A 55 25.21 1.53 1.02
N SER A 56 25.92 0.93 1.97
CA SER A 56 27.39 0.76 1.86
C SER A 56 27.72 -0.42 0.95
N PRO A 57 28.98 -0.81 0.71
CA PRO A 57 29.27 -2.01 -0.09
C PRO A 57 28.83 -3.33 0.59
N GLU A 58 28.74 -3.40 1.92
CA GLU A 58 28.42 -4.62 2.68
C GLU A 58 27.09 -4.59 3.44
N THR A 59 26.60 -3.40 3.82
CA THR A 59 25.41 -3.26 4.67
C THR A 59 24.37 -2.28 4.10
N TRP A 60 23.10 -2.50 4.46
CA TRP A 60 22.01 -1.54 4.32
C TRP A 60 21.76 -0.85 5.66
N PHE A 61 21.63 0.47 5.64
CA PHE A 61 21.23 1.28 6.78
C PHE A 61 19.81 1.77 6.56
N VAL A 62 19.00 1.74 7.62
CA VAL A 62 17.68 2.35 7.67
C VAL A 62 17.82 3.63 8.49
N LEU A 63 17.34 4.74 7.95
CA LEU A 63 17.40 6.06 8.58
C LEU A 63 16.04 6.45 9.17
N ASP A 64 15.96 7.63 9.79
CA ASP A 64 14.71 8.36 10.05
C ASP A 64 13.57 7.59 10.75
N PHE A 65 13.84 7.10 11.95
CA PHE A 65 12.86 6.41 12.80
C PHE A 65 11.88 7.37 13.51
N GLU A 66 11.64 8.57 12.98
CA GLU A 66 10.70 9.53 13.58
C GLU A 66 9.24 9.15 13.36
N GLY A 67 8.95 8.23 12.44
CA GLY A 67 7.61 7.81 12.06
C GLY A 67 6.89 8.82 11.15
N GLU A 68 5.62 8.54 10.85
CA GLU A 68 4.82 9.33 9.90
C GLU A 68 4.69 10.81 10.35
N PRO A 69 5.16 11.79 9.55
CA PRO A 69 5.18 13.20 9.94
C PRO A 69 3.82 13.77 10.31
N MET A 70 2.74 13.23 9.74
CA MET A 70 1.37 13.69 9.97
C MET A 70 0.72 13.09 11.22
N MET A 71 1.34 12.11 11.87
CA MET A 71 0.83 11.51 13.12
C MET A 71 1.35 12.26 14.35
N SER A 72 0.60 12.25 15.45
CA SER A 72 1.07 12.80 16.73
C SER A 72 2.25 11.99 17.28
N LEU A 73 3.12 12.59 18.10
CA LEU A 73 4.26 11.88 18.69
C LEU A 73 3.83 10.66 19.53
N ALA A 74 2.69 10.76 20.23
CA ALA A 74 2.15 9.66 21.01
C ALA A 74 1.74 8.48 20.11
N ASP A 75 1.12 8.77 18.96
CA ASP A 75 0.69 7.74 18.01
C ASP A 75 1.88 7.10 17.29
N ARG A 76 2.95 7.86 17.00
CA ARG A 76 4.17 7.33 16.37
C ARG A 76 4.92 6.34 17.28
N ALA A 77 4.77 6.46 18.60
CA ALA A 77 5.39 5.56 19.57
C ALA A 77 4.61 4.23 19.75
N LEU A 78 3.37 4.14 19.25
CA LEU A 78 2.56 2.93 19.41
C LEU A 78 3.09 1.78 18.55
N PRO A 79 3.06 0.53 19.07
CA PRO A 79 3.37 -0.64 18.27
C PRO A 79 2.47 -0.76 17.03
N GLY A 80 3.07 -1.12 15.90
CA GLY A 80 2.39 -1.36 14.63
C GLY A 80 2.65 -2.75 14.09
N LEU A 81 2.05 -3.02 12.93
CA LEU A 81 2.32 -4.24 12.16
C LEU A 81 3.48 -3.98 11.22
N ALA A 82 4.48 -4.87 11.23
CA ALA A 82 5.66 -4.76 10.36
C ALA A 82 5.30 -4.65 8.86
N LEU A 83 4.14 -5.19 8.47
CA LEU A 83 3.61 -5.14 7.12
C LEU A 83 3.31 -3.70 6.64
N ARG A 84 3.16 -2.73 7.55
CA ARG A 84 3.06 -1.29 7.21
C ARG A 84 4.35 -0.81 6.52
N ASP A 85 5.50 -1.15 7.08
CA ASP A 85 6.80 -0.76 6.52
C ASP A 85 7.08 -1.50 5.19
N VAL A 86 6.68 -2.77 5.11
CA VAL A 86 6.75 -3.56 3.87
C VAL A 86 5.91 -2.90 2.77
N ALA A 87 4.67 -2.48 3.07
CA ALA A 87 3.84 -1.75 2.12
C ALA A 87 4.50 -0.45 1.65
N GLY A 88 5.14 0.30 2.55
CA GLY A 88 5.87 1.52 2.20
C GLY A 88 7.01 1.28 1.19
N ILE A 89 7.84 0.25 1.42
CA ILE A 89 8.87 -0.15 0.44
C ILE A 89 8.24 -0.58 -0.89
N LEU A 90 7.20 -1.41 -0.85
CA LEU A 90 6.54 -1.91 -2.06
C LEU A 90 5.95 -0.77 -2.91
N ARG A 91 5.34 0.24 -2.27
CA ARG A 91 4.85 1.46 -2.94
C ARG A 91 5.99 2.28 -3.53
N SER A 92 7.12 2.40 -2.82
CA SER A 92 8.26 3.17 -3.32
C SER A 92 8.90 2.59 -4.59
N PHE A 93 8.81 1.27 -4.83
CA PHE A 93 9.21 0.70 -6.13
C PHE A 93 8.34 1.20 -7.29
N ASP A 94 7.04 1.39 -7.08
CA ASP A 94 6.15 1.93 -8.11
C ASP A 94 6.57 3.36 -8.50
N TYR A 95 7.00 4.17 -7.52
CA TYR A 95 7.51 5.52 -7.76
C TYR A 95 8.90 5.54 -8.42
N VAL A 96 9.81 4.67 -8.00
CA VAL A 96 11.14 4.56 -8.64
C VAL A 96 10.99 4.17 -10.10
N ALA A 97 10.12 3.21 -10.41
CA ALA A 97 9.88 2.78 -11.78
C ALA A 97 9.36 3.94 -12.65
N ALA A 98 8.35 4.67 -12.16
CA ALA A 98 7.82 5.83 -12.86
C ALA A 98 8.87 6.93 -13.07
N ARG A 99 9.72 7.18 -12.07
CA ARG A 99 10.78 8.19 -12.14
C ARG A 99 11.93 7.82 -13.08
N ALA A 100 12.24 6.53 -13.17
CA ALA A 100 13.32 5.97 -13.99
C ALA A 100 12.86 5.62 -15.42
N GLY A 101 11.55 5.65 -15.69
CA GLY A 101 11.00 5.18 -16.96
C GLY A 101 11.09 3.66 -17.13
N ALA A 102 11.13 2.92 -16.02
CA ALA A 102 11.13 1.46 -16.05
C ALA A 102 9.72 0.93 -16.35
N ASP A 103 9.65 -0.21 -17.02
CA ASP A 103 8.38 -0.87 -17.32
C ASP A 103 7.80 -1.60 -16.09
N GLU A 104 6.56 -2.09 -16.26
CA GLU A 104 5.86 -2.83 -15.20
C GLU A 104 6.57 -4.14 -14.82
N SER A 105 7.31 -4.77 -15.74
CA SER A 105 8.02 -6.02 -15.47
C SER A 105 9.12 -5.80 -14.42
N TRP A 106 9.81 -4.66 -14.47
CA TRP A 106 10.79 -4.29 -13.45
C TRP A 106 10.12 -4.12 -12.08
N THR A 107 9.00 -3.40 -12.02
CA THR A 107 8.27 -3.18 -10.76
C THR A 107 7.80 -4.49 -10.15
N LEU A 108 7.23 -5.39 -10.96
CA LEU A 108 6.78 -6.70 -10.52
C LEU A 108 7.95 -7.56 -10.01
N ALA A 109 9.07 -7.56 -10.73
CA ALA A 109 10.27 -8.29 -10.34
C ALA A 109 10.87 -7.77 -9.03
N ALA A 110 11.02 -6.44 -8.88
CA ALA A 110 11.55 -5.82 -7.66
C ALA A 110 10.67 -6.12 -6.44
N ARG A 111 9.34 -5.97 -6.59
CA ARG A 111 8.36 -6.29 -5.54
C ARG A 111 8.41 -7.77 -5.17
N ALA A 112 8.46 -8.68 -6.14
CA ALA A 112 8.54 -10.11 -5.90
C ALA A 112 9.85 -10.52 -5.21
N ALA A 113 10.98 -9.95 -5.62
CA ALA A 113 12.29 -10.20 -5.01
C ALA A 113 12.32 -9.74 -3.54
N PHE A 114 11.88 -8.51 -3.26
CA PHE A 114 11.82 -7.97 -1.90
C PHE A 114 10.88 -8.79 -1.01
N LEU A 115 9.65 -9.03 -1.46
CA LEU A 115 8.66 -9.76 -0.67
C LEU A 115 9.06 -11.23 -0.47
N GLY A 116 9.67 -11.86 -1.48
CA GLY A 116 10.22 -13.20 -1.38
C GLY A 116 11.34 -13.29 -0.34
N ALA A 117 12.27 -12.34 -0.33
CA ALA A 117 13.32 -12.27 0.69
C ALA A 117 12.75 -12.02 2.09
N TYR A 118 11.81 -11.08 2.21
CA TYR A 118 11.16 -10.76 3.49
C TYR A 118 10.45 -11.97 4.09
N ARG A 119 9.69 -12.71 3.28
CA ARG A 119 8.97 -13.92 3.71
C ARG A 119 9.88 -15.08 4.11
N ARG A 120 11.07 -15.21 3.48
CA ARG A 120 12.07 -16.21 3.91
C ARG A 120 12.61 -15.88 5.30
N GLN A 121 12.82 -14.61 5.61
CA GLN A 121 13.31 -14.16 6.91
C GLN A 121 12.21 -14.09 7.98
N VAL A 122 10.97 -13.82 7.56
CA VAL A 122 9.79 -13.68 8.42
C VAL A 122 8.69 -14.61 7.91
N PRO A 123 8.74 -15.91 8.25
CA PRO A 123 7.78 -16.89 7.73
C PRO A 123 6.31 -16.57 8.04
N SER A 124 6.03 -15.88 9.15
CA SER A 124 4.68 -15.42 9.49
C SER A 124 4.11 -14.39 8.51
N ALA A 125 4.95 -13.75 7.68
CA ALA A 125 4.51 -12.84 6.62
C ALA A 125 4.09 -13.57 5.32
N ALA A 126 4.21 -14.90 5.28
CA ALA A 126 3.81 -15.73 4.14
C ALA A 126 2.36 -16.25 4.24
N THR A 127 1.67 -16.01 5.36
CA THR A 127 0.29 -16.49 5.55
C THR A 127 -0.72 -15.71 4.70
N ARG A 128 -1.92 -16.27 4.55
CA ARG A 128 -3.01 -15.62 3.78
C ARG A 128 -3.50 -14.35 4.48
N GLU A 129 -3.55 -14.39 5.80
CA GLU A 129 -3.94 -13.29 6.68
C GLU A 129 -2.93 -12.14 6.58
N ALA A 130 -1.63 -12.46 6.63
CA ALA A 130 -0.56 -11.48 6.42
C ALA A 130 -0.62 -10.86 5.02
N ALA A 131 -0.91 -11.65 3.98
CA ALA A 131 -1.08 -11.13 2.63
C ALA A 131 -2.29 -10.18 2.52
N LEU A 132 -3.39 -10.46 3.22
CA LEU A 132 -4.57 -9.60 3.27
C LEU A 132 -4.26 -8.28 4.00
N VAL A 133 -3.59 -8.35 5.14
CA VAL A 133 -3.15 -7.18 5.91
C VAL A 133 -2.17 -6.31 5.11
N LEU A 134 -1.20 -6.93 4.42
CA LEU A 134 -0.25 -6.20 3.56
C LEU A 134 -0.99 -5.45 2.45
N ARG A 135 -1.93 -6.14 1.76
CA ARG A 135 -2.77 -5.52 0.73
C ARG A 135 -3.53 -4.32 1.28
N ALA A 136 -4.07 -4.43 2.50
CA ALA A 136 -4.78 -3.33 3.15
C ALA A 136 -3.90 -2.10 3.38
N PHE A 137 -2.66 -2.28 3.85
CA PHE A 137 -1.72 -1.17 4.02
C PHE A 137 -1.31 -0.55 2.68
N GLU A 138 -1.11 -1.37 1.64
CA GLU A 138 -0.83 -0.83 0.31
C GLU A 138 -2.01 -0.01 -0.25
N VAL A 139 -3.25 -0.46 -0.01
CA VAL A 139 -4.46 0.28 -0.41
C VAL A 139 -4.62 1.57 0.38
N ASP A 140 -4.43 1.56 1.70
CA ASP A 140 -4.46 2.77 2.54
C ASP A 140 -3.48 3.82 2.00
N LYS A 141 -2.24 3.40 1.75
CA LYS A 141 -1.18 4.27 1.25
C LYS A 141 -1.48 4.77 -0.16
N ALA A 142 -1.97 3.91 -1.06
CA ALA A 142 -2.34 4.31 -2.41
C ALA A 142 -3.52 5.31 -2.43
N LEU A 143 -4.53 5.14 -1.57
CA LEU A 143 -5.63 6.12 -1.44
C LEU A 143 -5.13 7.49 -0.99
N TYR A 144 -4.21 7.52 -0.01
CA TYR A 144 -3.55 8.76 0.41
C TYR A 144 -2.74 9.39 -0.72
N GLU A 145 -1.91 8.59 -1.38
CA GLU A 145 -1.06 9.04 -2.48
C GLU A 145 -1.86 9.59 -3.66
N VAL A 146 -3.00 9.01 -4.04
CA VAL A 146 -3.85 9.61 -5.10
C VAL A 146 -4.22 11.05 -4.75
N VAL A 147 -4.71 11.29 -3.52
CA VAL A 147 -5.08 12.64 -3.09
C VAL A 147 -3.86 13.56 -3.09
N TYR A 148 -2.75 13.10 -2.51
CA TYR A 148 -1.51 13.88 -2.41
C TYR A 148 -0.97 14.25 -3.81
N GLU A 149 -0.85 13.29 -4.72
CA GLU A 149 -0.30 13.53 -6.06
C GLU A 149 -1.24 14.39 -6.91
N THR A 150 -2.56 14.19 -6.84
CA THR A 150 -3.51 15.06 -7.55
C THR A 150 -3.39 16.53 -7.11
N GLN A 151 -3.06 16.78 -5.85
CA GLN A 151 -2.90 18.14 -5.32
C GLN A 151 -1.51 18.74 -5.55
N ASN A 152 -0.44 17.93 -5.49
CA ASN A 152 0.93 18.43 -5.48
C ASN A 152 1.68 18.18 -6.80
N ARG A 153 1.40 17.07 -7.49
CA ARG A 153 2.10 16.64 -8.71
C ARG A 153 1.13 15.88 -9.64
N PRO A 154 0.15 16.54 -10.27
CA PRO A 154 -0.95 15.85 -10.97
C PRO A 154 -0.52 14.79 -11.99
N ARG A 155 0.64 14.99 -12.65
CA ARG A 155 1.21 14.02 -13.60
C ARG A 155 1.59 12.67 -12.97
N TRP A 156 1.71 12.60 -11.65
CA TRP A 156 2.13 11.41 -10.90
C TRP A 156 0.93 10.65 -10.31
N ALA A 157 -0.29 11.19 -10.37
CA ALA A 157 -1.50 10.55 -9.81
C ALA A 157 -1.79 9.18 -10.44
N GLU A 158 -1.35 8.95 -11.67
CA GLU A 158 -1.48 7.66 -12.35
C GLU A 158 -0.70 6.52 -11.62
N ILE A 159 0.38 6.84 -10.90
CA ILE A 159 1.19 5.86 -10.16
C ILE A 159 0.36 5.15 -9.07
N PRO A 160 -0.28 5.86 -8.11
CA PRO A 160 -1.14 5.21 -7.12
C PRO A 160 -2.47 4.71 -7.70
N LEU A 161 -2.99 5.28 -8.79
CA LEU A 161 -4.19 4.74 -9.46
C LEU A 161 -3.95 3.34 -10.04
N ARG A 162 -2.82 3.09 -10.72
CA ARG A 162 -2.44 1.74 -11.19
C ARG A 162 -2.27 0.77 -10.03
N ALA A 163 -1.74 1.24 -8.91
CA ALA A 163 -1.59 0.42 -7.72
C ALA A 163 -2.95 -0.03 -7.16
N LEU A 164 -3.92 0.88 -7.05
CA LEU A 164 -5.29 0.54 -6.66
C LEU A 164 -5.90 -0.49 -7.61
N HIS A 165 -5.77 -0.27 -8.92
CA HIS A 165 -6.23 -1.22 -9.92
C HIS A 165 -5.63 -2.62 -9.72
N ARG A 166 -4.32 -2.71 -9.45
CA ARG A 166 -3.63 -3.98 -9.19
C ARG A 166 -4.05 -4.65 -7.88
N LEU A 167 -4.32 -3.86 -6.83
CA LEU A 167 -4.56 -4.35 -5.48
C LEU A 167 -6.00 -4.80 -5.23
N VAL A 168 -6.97 -4.08 -5.78
CA VAL A 168 -8.41 -4.33 -5.56
C VAL A 168 -9.18 -4.59 -6.87
N GLY A 169 -8.47 -4.67 -8.00
CA GLY A 169 -9.04 -4.95 -9.31
C GLY A 169 -9.52 -3.70 -10.05
N SER A 170 -9.99 -3.92 -11.28
CA SER A 170 -10.68 -2.87 -12.04
C SER A 170 -11.90 -2.39 -11.27
N PRO A 171 -12.22 -1.08 -11.33
CA PRO A 171 -13.48 -0.61 -10.77
C PRO A 171 -14.63 -1.38 -11.40
N HIS A 172 -15.52 -1.92 -10.58
CA HIS A 172 -16.72 -2.55 -11.10
C HIS A 172 -17.52 -1.46 -11.81
N GLY A 173 -17.57 -1.53 -13.14
CA GLY A 173 -18.43 -0.68 -13.94
C GLY A 173 -19.88 -0.92 -13.59
N GLY A 174 -20.66 0.16 -13.50
CA GLY A 174 -22.11 0.08 -13.65
C GLY A 174 -22.50 -0.64 -14.96
N PRO A 175 -23.76 -1.06 -15.08
CA PRO A 175 -24.18 -2.16 -15.96
C PRO A 175 -23.91 -1.83 -17.43
N GLY A 176 -23.05 -2.62 -18.09
CA GLY A 176 -22.72 -2.40 -19.50
C GLY A 176 -21.59 -3.28 -19.99
N GLY A 177 -21.84 -4.58 -20.07
CA GLY A 177 -20.90 -5.54 -20.64
C GLY A 177 -21.65 -6.82 -20.97
N GLY A 178 -22.48 -6.75 -21.99
CA GLY A 178 -23.32 -7.85 -22.45
C GLY A 178 -22.50 -9.11 -22.64
N ARG A 179 -23.01 -10.21 -22.08
CA ARG A 179 -22.71 -11.55 -22.58
C ARG A 179 -23.07 -11.56 -24.06
N VAL A 180 -22.06 -11.57 -24.93
CA VAL A 180 -22.24 -12.13 -26.27
C VAL A 180 -22.08 -13.62 -26.08
N GLY A 181 -23.23 -14.29 -25.95
CA GLY A 181 -23.34 -15.71 -26.18
C GLY A 181 -23.62 -15.93 -27.67
N ALA A 182 -22.74 -16.70 -28.31
CA ALA A 182 -22.96 -17.69 -29.37
C ALA A 182 -21.59 -18.02 -29.98
#